data_AF-A0A7J6SKJ0-F1
#
_entry.id   AF-A0A7J6SKJ0-F1
#
_cell.length_a   1.000
_cell.length_b   1.000
_cell.length_c   1.000
_cell.angle_alpha   90.00
_cell.angle_beta   90.00
_cell.angle_gamma   90.00
#
_symmetry.space_group_name_H-M   'P 1'
#
loop_
_entity.id
_entity.type
_entity.pdbx_description
1 polymer ?
#
loop_
_entity_poly.entity_id
_entity_poly.type
_entity_poly.pdbx_seq_one_letter_code
_entity_poly.pdbx_strand_id
1 'polypeptide(L)'
;MSNITSTIDIGGGDGWVCGHHCALFDWDWGIRVIWQCFLVWLIVTSAGLFLTQAMRWGNTSLEKFKRQLHVAEGYTRGSYVYLGFVIVGSLYQCCIFAHQSYTWRIHTFSYSINFFIAVLYGLETIMLWLLYITQGTAVFLKHSISSVLIAVFVVVSVVGQSIWVDDYGLKTWFSFAFFASLRVFQNWHLFLASAGFHSAGINMQIVNVCIGAVCWVYFTSCLVMTLENLEDPKWLLVLQPTPRSWTLTSSFYFIMVTISTVGYGDLSPSTVLGRVVAIWTILGGIAAFSYAVNKLLEVYGLTRSGRGRYSLKRRYRHIVVAGTPSTEMLKDFLSEIYHSDHADDSEDLEVVLLFPGQGSVMQSMSEYLRQKENVHMRSRVYTLQGSLLEAADMRRIGATQAEAFFIVPSIFSSNPVQDDTENLVRVFSVRRYNPTARIIVLLHKAEHKDILGSEMLSGASPD
;
A
#
# COMPACT_ATOMS: atom_id res chain seq x y z
N MET A 1 -21.20 41.91 -49.51
CA MET A 1 -20.44 43.05 -48.96
C MET A 1 -20.60 43.06 -47.45
N SER A 2 -19.63 42.47 -46.74
CA SER A 2 -19.17 42.88 -45.40
C SER A 2 -18.04 41.91 -45.02
N ASN A 3 -16.82 42.31 -45.36
CA ASN A 3 -15.59 41.67 -44.92
C ASN A 3 -15.59 41.60 -43.39
N ILE A 4 -15.72 40.39 -42.83
CA ILE A 4 -15.22 40.09 -41.49
C ILE A 4 -13.92 39.31 -41.71
N THR A 5 -12.90 40.03 -42.17
CA THR A 5 -11.52 39.72 -41.84
C THR A 5 -11.34 40.06 -40.36
N SER A 6 -11.86 39.21 -39.48
CA SER A 6 -11.31 39.13 -38.13
C SER A 6 -9.95 38.49 -38.30
N THR A 7 -8.92 39.34 -38.38
CA THR A 7 -7.56 38.99 -38.01
C THR A 7 -7.62 38.12 -36.77
N ILE A 8 -7.45 36.80 -36.97
CA ILE A 8 -7.11 35.87 -35.90
C ILE A 8 -5.83 36.48 -35.33
N ASP A 9 -5.96 37.07 -34.16
CA ASP A 9 -4.80 37.50 -33.39
C ASP A 9 -4.07 36.21 -33.05
N ILE A 10 -3.05 35.90 -33.86
CA ILE A 10 -2.14 34.78 -33.67
C ILE A 10 -1.32 35.18 -32.45
N GLY A 11 -1.93 35.05 -31.26
CA GLY A 11 -1.28 35.28 -29.99
C GLY A 11 0.02 34.50 -30.00
N GLY A 12 1.12 35.26 -29.99
CA GLY A 12 2.42 34.81 -30.46
C GLY A 12 2.86 33.47 -29.89
N GLY A 13 3.47 32.66 -30.76
CA GLY A 13 4.18 31.42 -30.44
C GLY A 13 5.42 31.61 -29.56
N ASP A 14 5.57 32.74 -28.85
CA ASP A 14 6.73 33.08 -28.02
C ASP A 14 6.63 32.50 -26.59
N GLY A 15 5.48 31.90 -26.23
CA GLY A 15 5.29 31.22 -24.96
C GLY A 15 5.84 29.79 -24.97
N TRP A 16 6.47 29.35 -23.87
CA TRP A 16 6.91 27.96 -23.70
C TRP A 16 5.75 26.94 -23.76
N VAL A 17 4.52 27.38 -23.53
CA VAL A 17 3.30 26.55 -23.47
C VAL A 17 2.13 27.22 -24.21
N CYS A 18 1.12 26.43 -24.56
CA CYS A 18 -0.10 26.90 -25.26
C CYS A 18 -0.84 28.08 -24.56
N GLY A 19 -0.79 28.17 -23.21
CA GLY A 19 -1.57 29.17 -22.48
C GLY A 19 -3.09 28.94 -22.58
N HIS A 20 -3.82 29.87 -23.19
CA HIS A 20 -5.28 29.88 -23.24
C HIS A 20 -5.91 29.25 -24.51
N HIS A 21 -5.13 29.11 -25.58
CA HIS A 21 -5.58 28.60 -26.88
C HIS A 21 -4.76 27.37 -27.28
N CYS A 22 -5.24 26.17 -26.93
CA CYS A 22 -4.51 24.92 -27.20
C CYS A 22 -5.05 24.24 -28.44
N ALA A 23 -4.14 23.62 -29.18
CA ALA A 23 -4.48 22.68 -30.23
C ALA A 23 -5.29 21.50 -29.64
N LEU A 24 -6.28 21.05 -30.40
CA LEU A 24 -7.03 19.83 -30.10
C LEU A 24 -6.10 18.63 -30.26
N PHE A 25 -6.31 17.62 -29.43
CA PHE A 25 -5.54 16.38 -29.48
C PHE A 25 -6.10 15.47 -30.58
N ASP A 26 -5.33 15.26 -31.64
CA ASP A 26 -5.70 14.46 -32.82
C ASP A 26 -4.79 13.24 -33.02
N TRP A 27 -5.23 12.33 -33.90
CA TRP A 27 -4.48 11.11 -34.20
C TRP A 27 -3.12 11.39 -34.84
N ASP A 28 -3.02 12.42 -35.68
CA ASP A 28 -1.78 12.75 -36.39
C ASP A 28 -0.71 13.24 -35.40
N TRP A 29 -1.06 14.11 -34.45
CA TRP A 29 -0.15 14.48 -33.36
C TRP A 29 0.12 13.29 -32.43
N GLY A 30 -0.92 12.56 -32.01
CA GLY A 30 -0.81 11.44 -31.08
C GLY A 30 0.13 10.34 -31.58
N ILE A 31 0.01 9.93 -32.84
CA ILE A 31 0.87 8.92 -33.48
C ILE A 31 2.30 9.43 -33.57
N ARG A 32 2.53 10.70 -33.94
CA ARG A 32 3.88 11.29 -33.99
C ARG A 32 4.56 11.21 -32.63
N VAL A 33 3.86 11.59 -31.56
CA VAL A 33 4.41 11.55 -30.20
C VAL A 33 4.68 10.12 -29.74
N ILE A 34 3.72 9.21 -29.92
CA ILE A 34 3.88 7.80 -29.54
C ILE A 34 5.08 7.19 -30.28
N TRP A 35 5.21 7.48 -31.58
CA TRP A 35 6.32 6.99 -32.39
C TRP A 35 7.67 7.56 -31.92
N GLN A 36 7.74 8.84 -31.58
CA GLN A 36 8.96 9.45 -31.03
C GLN A 36 9.34 8.84 -29.68
N CYS A 37 8.37 8.65 -28.76
CA CYS A 37 8.60 7.96 -27.49
C CYS A 37 9.10 6.53 -27.73
N PHE A 38 8.48 5.78 -28.63
CA PHE A 38 8.88 4.42 -28.95
C PHE A 38 10.29 4.37 -29.58
N LEU A 39 10.62 5.29 -30.48
CA LEU A 39 11.93 5.39 -31.11
C LEU A 39 13.02 5.68 -30.06
N VAL A 40 12.79 6.65 -29.17
CA VAL A 40 13.71 6.97 -28.07
C VAL A 40 13.94 5.74 -27.19
N TRP A 41 12.86 5.04 -26.81
CA TRP A 41 12.95 3.82 -26.02
C TRP A 41 13.71 2.69 -26.77
N LEU A 42 13.47 2.51 -28.06
CA LEU A 42 14.14 1.52 -28.90
C LEU A 42 15.65 1.81 -29.01
N ILE A 43 16.03 3.08 -29.20
CA ILE A 43 17.43 3.51 -29.25
C ILE A 43 18.11 3.27 -27.90
N VAL A 44 17.49 3.70 -26.79
CA VAL A 44 18.03 3.51 -25.43
C VAL A 44 18.15 2.02 -25.08
N THR A 45 17.20 1.20 -25.51
CA THR A 45 17.21 -0.25 -25.27
C THR A 45 18.25 -0.95 -26.12
N SER A 46 18.34 -0.64 -27.41
CA SER A 46 19.33 -1.25 -28.31
C SER A 46 20.77 -0.86 -27.93
N ALA A 47 21.01 0.41 -27.59
CA ALA A 47 22.29 0.87 -27.06
C ALA A 47 22.64 0.15 -25.75
N GLY A 48 21.68 0.01 -24.84
CA GLY A 48 21.90 -0.69 -23.57
C GLY A 48 22.19 -2.18 -23.76
N LEU A 49 21.50 -2.86 -24.68
CA LEU A 49 21.78 -4.27 -25.01
C LEU A 49 23.18 -4.45 -25.61
N PHE A 50 23.58 -3.57 -26.54
CA PHE A 50 24.92 -3.59 -27.10
C PHE A 50 25.98 -3.39 -26.02
N LEU A 51 25.82 -2.37 -25.18
CA LEU A 51 26.72 -2.09 -24.06
C LEU A 51 26.76 -3.24 -23.05
N THR A 52 25.63 -3.91 -22.80
CA THR A 52 25.57 -5.06 -21.88
C THR A 52 26.45 -6.22 -22.40
N GLN A 53 26.50 -6.43 -23.73
CA GLN A 53 27.38 -7.43 -24.32
C GLN A 53 28.85 -7.00 -24.25
N ALA A 54 29.15 -5.74 -24.56
CA ALA A 54 30.50 -5.19 -24.51
C ALA A 54 31.09 -5.24 -23.08
N MET A 55 30.26 -5.01 -22.06
CA MET A 55 30.68 -5.05 -20.65
C MET A 55 31.00 -6.46 -20.12
N ARG A 56 30.66 -7.53 -20.85
CA ARG A 56 31.06 -8.91 -20.48
C ARG A 56 32.57 -9.13 -20.56
N TRP A 57 33.28 -8.32 -21.34
CA TRP A 57 34.75 -8.36 -21.47
C TRP A 57 35.41 -7.28 -20.61
N GLY A 58 34.90 -7.09 -19.39
CA GLY A 58 35.24 -5.99 -18.50
C GLY A 58 36.61 -6.09 -17.84
N ASN A 59 37.33 -4.97 -17.80
CA ASN A 59 38.60 -4.79 -17.08
C ASN A 59 38.35 -4.26 -15.64
N THR A 60 39.38 -4.23 -14.79
CA THR A 60 39.32 -3.78 -13.38
C THR A 60 38.72 -2.39 -13.15
N SER A 61 38.78 -1.49 -14.15
CA SER A 61 38.13 -0.17 -14.10
C SER A 61 36.59 -0.26 -14.08
N LEU A 62 36.02 -1.24 -14.78
CA LEU A 62 34.57 -1.45 -14.86
C LEU A 62 33.99 -1.91 -13.52
N GLU A 63 34.72 -2.74 -12.79
CA GLU A 63 34.32 -3.18 -11.44
C GLU A 63 34.32 -2.02 -10.44
N LYS A 64 35.29 -1.10 -10.54
CA LYS A 64 35.29 0.14 -9.73
C LYS A 64 34.06 1.00 -10.05
N PHE A 65 33.74 1.17 -11.33
CA PHE A 65 32.57 1.92 -11.77
C PHE A 65 31.25 1.28 -11.30
N LYS A 66 31.12 -0.04 -11.43
CA LYS A 66 29.96 -0.80 -10.93
C LYS A 66 29.76 -0.60 -9.43
N ARG A 67 30.84 -0.61 -8.64
CA ARG A 67 30.78 -0.35 -7.20
C ARG A 67 30.27 1.07 -6.89
N GLN A 68 30.70 2.08 -7.65
CA GLN A 68 30.21 3.45 -7.49
C GLN A 68 28.71 3.57 -7.81
N LEU A 69 28.24 2.90 -8.87
CA LEU A 69 26.81 2.87 -9.23
C LEU A 69 25.95 2.20 -8.16
N HIS A 70 26.40 1.08 -7.57
CA HIS A 70 25.69 0.44 -6.46
C HIS A 70 25.62 1.33 -5.21
N VAL A 71 26.68 2.10 -4.94
CA VAL A 71 26.66 3.08 -3.84
C VAL A 71 25.65 4.18 -4.12
N ALA A 72 25.59 4.71 -5.36
CA ALA A 72 24.60 5.70 -5.77
C ALA A 72 23.15 5.16 -5.72
N GLU A 73 22.93 3.91 -6.14
CA GLU A 73 21.64 3.21 -5.99
C GLU A 73 21.26 3.09 -4.51
N GLY A 74 22.22 2.74 -3.64
CA GLY A 74 22.00 2.68 -2.20
C GLY A 74 21.55 4.02 -1.61
N TYR A 75 22.12 5.14 -2.06
CA TYR A 75 21.69 6.47 -1.61
C TYR A 75 20.30 6.86 -2.11
N THR A 76 19.95 6.51 -3.36
CA THR A 76 18.67 6.87 -3.96
C THR A 76 17.54 5.95 -3.49
N ARG A 77 17.69 4.64 -3.67
CA ARG A 77 16.65 3.64 -3.36
C ARG A 77 16.69 3.14 -1.91
N GLY A 78 17.77 3.40 -1.17
CA GLY A 78 17.84 3.16 0.27
C GLY A 78 17.31 4.32 1.11
N SER A 79 17.17 5.51 0.54
CA SER A 79 16.64 6.69 1.25
C SER A 79 15.13 6.82 1.08
N TYR A 80 14.39 6.63 2.17
CA TYR A 80 12.94 6.85 2.20
C TYR A 80 12.56 8.30 1.86
N VAL A 81 13.44 9.28 2.15
CA VAL A 81 13.23 10.70 1.85
C VAL A 81 13.22 10.92 0.34
N TYR A 82 14.22 10.38 -0.37
CA TYR A 82 14.30 10.50 -1.83
C TYR A 82 13.11 9.80 -2.51
N LEU A 83 12.81 8.57 -2.09
CA LEU A 83 11.64 7.83 -2.60
C LEU A 83 10.33 8.57 -2.33
N GLY A 84 10.21 9.23 -1.17
CA GLY A 84 9.10 10.11 -0.85
C GLY A 84 8.97 11.27 -1.84
N PHE A 85 10.07 11.97 -2.15
CA PHE A 85 10.07 13.03 -3.16
C PHE A 85 9.69 12.52 -4.55
N VAL A 86 10.16 11.33 -4.95
CA VAL A 86 9.79 10.69 -6.22
C VAL A 86 8.29 10.40 -6.28
N ILE A 87 7.71 9.86 -5.21
CA ILE A 87 6.28 9.57 -5.12
C ILE A 87 5.47 10.88 -5.18
N VAL A 88 5.84 11.88 -4.38
CA VAL A 88 5.14 13.18 -4.33
C VAL A 88 5.17 13.88 -5.69
N GLY A 89 6.32 13.89 -6.38
CA GLY A 89 6.39 14.47 -7.71
C GLY A 89 5.55 13.69 -8.73
N SER A 90 5.48 12.36 -8.63
CA SER A 90 4.69 11.52 -9.55
C SER A 90 3.18 11.73 -9.31
N LEU A 91 2.78 11.93 -8.06
CA LEU A 91 1.41 12.33 -7.71
C LEU A 91 1.10 13.73 -8.24
N TYR A 92 2.02 14.69 -8.14
CA TYR A 92 1.85 16.01 -8.74
C TYR A 92 1.63 15.92 -10.26
N GLN A 93 2.39 15.08 -10.97
CA GLN A 93 2.20 14.83 -12.41
C GLN A 93 0.81 14.25 -12.74
N CYS A 94 0.29 13.36 -11.89
CA CYS A 94 -1.06 12.84 -12.04
C CYS A 94 -2.10 13.95 -11.81
N CYS A 95 -1.97 14.71 -10.71
CA CYS A 95 -2.89 15.79 -10.37
C CYS A 95 -2.91 16.89 -11.45
N ILE A 96 -1.75 17.29 -11.99
CA ILE A 96 -1.71 18.32 -13.02
C ILE A 96 -2.32 17.83 -14.34
N PHE A 97 -2.10 16.57 -14.72
CA PHE A 97 -2.75 15.99 -15.90
C PHE A 97 -4.28 15.96 -15.72
N ALA A 98 -4.75 15.51 -14.55
CA ALA A 98 -6.16 15.50 -14.22
C ALA A 98 -6.78 16.91 -14.23
N HIS A 99 -6.05 17.92 -13.76
CA HIS A 99 -6.53 19.30 -13.84
C HIS A 99 -6.59 19.82 -15.29
N GLN A 100 -5.54 19.54 -16.07
CA GLN A 100 -5.44 19.94 -17.48
C GLN A 100 -6.52 19.29 -18.34
N SER A 101 -6.96 18.06 -18.03
CA SER A 101 -8.04 17.39 -18.77
C SER A 101 -9.42 18.05 -18.59
N TYR A 102 -9.62 18.85 -17.53
CA TYR A 102 -10.83 19.65 -17.36
C TYR A 102 -10.72 21.05 -17.95
N THR A 103 -9.55 21.69 -17.82
CA THR A 103 -9.39 23.10 -18.18
C THR A 103 -8.89 23.31 -19.61
N TRP A 104 -8.32 22.28 -20.25
CA TRP A 104 -7.74 22.32 -21.60
C TRP A 104 -6.71 23.45 -21.77
N ARG A 105 -6.02 23.82 -20.68
CA ARG A 105 -5.08 24.95 -20.60
C ARG A 105 -3.84 24.58 -19.81
N ILE A 106 -2.71 25.20 -20.15
CA ILE A 106 -1.45 25.02 -19.42
C ILE A 106 -0.99 26.37 -18.84
N HIS A 107 -0.85 26.41 -17.51
CA HIS A 107 -0.19 27.51 -16.81
C HIS A 107 1.33 27.31 -16.80
N THR A 108 2.09 28.35 -17.14
CA THR A 108 3.56 28.32 -17.21
C THR A 108 4.20 27.83 -15.92
N PHE A 109 3.74 28.32 -14.76
CA PHE A 109 4.26 27.90 -13.46
C PHE A 109 4.09 26.40 -13.21
N SER A 110 2.87 25.88 -13.42
CA SER A 110 2.57 24.45 -13.24
C SER A 110 3.37 23.58 -14.21
N TYR A 111 3.58 24.06 -15.45
CA TYR A 111 4.42 23.41 -16.44
C TYR A 111 5.89 23.39 -16.02
N SER A 112 6.45 24.50 -15.53
CA SER A 112 7.85 24.55 -15.08
C SER A 112 8.13 23.54 -13.98
N ILE A 113 7.21 23.37 -13.03
CA ILE A 113 7.31 22.33 -12.00
C ILE A 113 7.25 20.93 -12.63
N ASN A 114 6.29 20.66 -13.52
CA ASN A 114 6.17 19.38 -14.19
C ASN A 114 7.42 19.02 -15.01
N PHE A 115 7.97 20.00 -15.73
CA PHE A 115 9.20 19.87 -16.50
C PHE A 115 10.39 19.56 -15.61
N PHE A 116 10.57 20.30 -14.51
CA PHE A 116 11.67 20.06 -13.57
C PHE A 116 11.60 18.65 -12.96
N ILE A 117 10.40 18.23 -12.57
CA ILE A 117 10.13 16.87 -12.08
C ILE A 117 10.50 15.83 -13.14
N ALA A 118 10.07 16.02 -14.40
CA ALA A 118 10.41 15.12 -15.50
C ALA A 118 11.92 15.03 -15.77
N VAL A 119 12.66 16.15 -15.68
CA VAL A 119 14.12 16.15 -15.84
C VAL A 119 14.80 15.34 -14.72
N LEU A 120 14.41 15.55 -13.46
CA LEU A 120 14.94 14.76 -12.33
C LEU A 120 14.69 13.26 -12.54
N TYR A 121 13.54 12.91 -13.10
CA TYR A 121 13.17 11.52 -13.39
C TYR A 121 13.96 10.93 -14.56
N GLY A 122 14.25 11.73 -15.58
CA GLY A 122 15.18 11.37 -16.64
C GLY A 122 16.57 11.05 -16.09
N LEU A 123 17.10 11.89 -15.20
CA LEU A 123 18.40 11.68 -14.57
C LEU A 123 18.44 10.40 -13.72
N GLU A 124 17.41 10.15 -12.90
CA GLU A 124 17.30 8.89 -12.14
C GLU A 124 17.25 7.67 -13.06
N THR A 125 16.46 7.75 -14.14
CA THR A 125 16.34 6.65 -15.10
C THR A 125 17.65 6.37 -15.80
N ILE A 126 18.43 7.40 -16.16
CA ILE A 126 19.77 7.24 -16.75
C ILE A 126 20.73 6.57 -15.77
N MET A 127 20.73 6.99 -14.51
CA MET A 127 21.55 6.38 -13.47
C MET A 127 21.21 4.88 -13.29
N LEU A 128 19.92 4.54 -13.19
CA LEU A 128 19.49 3.14 -13.07
C LEU A 128 19.79 2.34 -14.34
N TRP A 129 19.59 2.94 -15.52
CA TRP A 129 19.93 2.32 -16.79
C TRP A 129 21.42 1.94 -16.86
N LEU A 130 22.31 2.84 -16.46
CA LEU A 130 23.77 2.57 -16.38
C LEU A 130 24.07 1.41 -15.44
N LEU A 131 23.40 1.34 -14.29
CA LEU A 131 23.55 0.24 -13.35
C LEU A 131 23.07 -1.08 -13.96
N TYR A 132 21.88 -1.14 -14.53
CA TYR A 132 21.27 -2.39 -14.99
C TYR A 132 21.97 -2.99 -16.20
N ILE A 133 22.66 -2.20 -17.03
CA ILE A 133 23.56 -2.71 -18.08
C ILE A 133 24.67 -3.60 -17.48
N THR A 134 25.16 -3.28 -16.28
CA THR A 134 26.21 -4.06 -15.62
C THR A 134 25.72 -5.38 -14.99
N GLN A 135 24.39 -5.58 -14.87
CA GLN A 135 23.79 -6.72 -14.19
C GLN A 135 23.38 -7.86 -15.14
N GLY A 136 23.49 -7.64 -16.46
CA GLY A 136 23.23 -8.65 -17.49
C GLY A 136 21.95 -8.41 -18.30
N THR A 137 21.85 -9.10 -19.44
CA THR A 137 20.86 -8.81 -20.49
C THR A 137 19.41 -9.04 -20.06
N ALA A 138 19.13 -10.12 -19.34
CA ALA A 138 17.77 -10.44 -18.91
C ALA A 138 17.23 -9.43 -17.89
N VAL A 139 18.07 -9.04 -16.91
CA VAL A 139 17.72 -8.05 -15.89
C VAL A 139 17.53 -6.68 -16.53
N PHE A 140 18.45 -6.30 -17.42
CA PHE A 140 18.35 -5.06 -18.20
C PHE A 140 17.07 -4.99 -19.03
N LEU A 141 16.72 -6.04 -19.77
CA LEU A 141 15.53 -6.04 -20.61
C LEU A 141 14.24 -5.91 -19.77
N LYS A 142 14.17 -6.61 -18.64
CA LYS A 142 13.06 -6.47 -17.69
C LYS A 142 12.95 -5.04 -17.18
N HIS A 143 14.07 -4.41 -16.81
CA HIS A 143 14.07 -3.01 -16.36
C HIS A 143 13.68 -2.04 -17.49
N SER A 144 14.13 -2.30 -18.72
CA SER A 144 13.81 -1.46 -19.87
C SER A 144 12.32 -1.43 -20.18
N ILE A 145 11.68 -2.60 -20.23
CA ILE A 145 10.25 -2.71 -20.52
C ILE A 145 9.41 -2.13 -19.37
N SER A 146 9.81 -2.37 -18.11
CA SER A 146 9.00 -1.97 -16.96
C SER A 146 9.19 -0.51 -16.53
N SER A 147 10.40 0.03 -16.56
CA SER A 147 10.74 1.32 -15.96
C SER A 147 11.17 2.35 -16.99
N VAL A 148 12.09 1.99 -17.90
CA VAL A 148 12.61 2.91 -18.92
C VAL A 148 11.51 3.32 -19.91
N LEU A 149 10.66 2.39 -20.32
CA LEU A 149 9.52 2.68 -21.20
C LEU A 149 8.61 3.76 -20.59
N ILE A 150 8.21 3.58 -19.33
CA ILE A 150 7.36 4.54 -18.60
C ILE A 150 8.04 5.90 -18.51
N ALA A 151 9.32 5.92 -18.13
CA ALA A 151 10.09 7.15 -18.02
C ALA A 151 10.19 7.89 -19.35
N VAL A 152 10.43 7.18 -20.47
CA VAL A 152 10.48 7.78 -21.80
C VAL A 152 9.13 8.40 -22.17
N PHE A 153 8.02 7.70 -21.97
CA PHE A 153 6.69 8.26 -22.24
C PHE A 153 6.41 9.52 -21.42
N VAL A 154 6.74 9.52 -20.12
CA VAL A 154 6.53 10.70 -19.27
C VAL A 154 7.46 11.85 -19.66
N VAL A 155 8.77 11.60 -19.73
CA VAL A 155 9.78 12.65 -19.94
C VAL A 155 9.67 13.24 -21.34
N VAL A 156 9.63 12.40 -22.37
CA VAL A 156 9.58 12.87 -23.77
C VAL A 156 8.27 13.62 -24.03
N SER A 157 7.15 13.18 -23.48
CA SER A 157 5.88 13.90 -23.68
C SER A 157 5.83 15.23 -22.95
N VAL A 158 6.30 15.32 -21.70
CA VAL A 158 6.31 16.59 -20.94
C VAL A 158 7.29 17.59 -21.53
N VAL A 159 8.48 17.16 -21.94
CA VAL A 159 9.44 18.01 -22.65
C VAL A 159 8.87 18.43 -24.00
N GLY A 160 8.26 17.48 -24.72
CA GLY A 160 7.64 17.67 -26.01
C GLY A 160 6.54 18.72 -26.03
N GLN A 161 5.78 18.93 -24.94
CA GLN A 161 4.78 20.01 -24.85
C GLN A 161 5.35 21.42 -25.11
N SER A 162 6.65 21.64 -24.86
CA SER A 162 7.31 22.93 -25.14
C SER A 162 7.83 23.07 -26.56
N ILE A 163 8.05 21.95 -27.25
CA ILE A 163 8.74 21.88 -28.54
C ILE A 163 7.77 21.60 -29.68
N TRP A 164 6.83 20.68 -29.47
CA TRP A 164 5.94 20.21 -30.51
C TRP A 164 4.80 21.18 -30.74
N VAL A 165 4.54 21.38 -32.01
CA VAL A 165 3.55 22.30 -32.54
C VAL A 165 2.71 21.54 -33.55
N ASP A 166 1.42 21.84 -33.61
CA ASP A 166 0.52 21.31 -34.64
C ASP A 166 0.81 21.94 -36.02
N ASP A 167 0.07 21.50 -37.04
CA ASP A 167 0.22 21.99 -38.41
C ASP A 167 -0.13 23.49 -38.56
N TYR A 168 -0.77 24.08 -37.54
CA TYR A 168 -1.21 25.48 -37.48
C TYR A 168 -0.35 26.37 -36.59
N GLY A 169 0.73 25.86 -36.00
CA GLY A 169 1.59 26.67 -35.14
C GLY A 169 1.20 26.68 -33.65
N LEU A 170 0.21 25.86 -33.23
CA LEU A 170 -0.29 25.81 -31.86
C LEU A 170 0.28 24.63 -31.06
N LYS A 171 0.54 24.88 -29.77
CA LYS A 171 0.98 23.84 -28.81
C LYS A 171 -0.23 23.08 -28.24
N THR A 172 -0.04 21.82 -27.88
CA THR A 172 -1.09 20.99 -27.27
C THR A 172 -1.05 21.05 -25.74
N TRP A 173 -2.19 20.79 -25.10
CA TRP A 173 -2.26 20.67 -23.63
C TRP A 173 -1.91 19.26 -23.14
N PHE A 174 -2.01 18.25 -24.00
CA PHE A 174 -1.97 16.84 -23.63
C PHE A 174 -0.53 16.35 -23.38
N SER A 175 -0.35 15.47 -22.38
CA SER A 175 0.90 14.73 -22.14
C SER A 175 0.60 13.33 -21.63
N PHE A 176 1.57 12.42 -21.74
CA PHE A 176 1.48 11.09 -21.15
C PHE A 176 1.87 11.09 -19.66
N ALA A 177 1.73 12.23 -18.96
CA ALA A 177 2.07 12.37 -17.55
C ALA A 177 1.26 11.44 -16.63
N PHE A 178 0.09 10.97 -17.05
CA PHE A 178 -0.68 9.96 -16.30
C PHE A 178 0.04 8.61 -16.14
N PHE A 179 1.05 8.29 -16.97
CA PHE A 179 1.92 7.13 -16.77
C PHE A 179 2.72 7.22 -15.46
N ALA A 180 2.83 8.41 -14.84
CA ALA A 180 3.45 8.58 -13.54
C ALA A 180 2.75 7.79 -12.42
N SER A 181 1.47 7.43 -12.55
CA SER A 181 0.78 6.58 -11.56
C SER A 181 1.37 5.17 -11.47
N LEU A 182 1.83 4.61 -12.60
CA LEU A 182 2.54 3.32 -12.62
C LEU A 182 3.88 3.41 -11.89
N ARG A 183 4.51 4.58 -11.89
CA ARG A 183 5.75 4.82 -11.16
C ARG A 183 5.53 4.96 -9.66
N VAL A 184 4.42 5.56 -9.23
CA VAL A 184 3.99 5.51 -7.82
C VAL A 184 3.87 4.05 -7.39
N PHE A 185 3.19 3.21 -8.18
CA PHE A 185 3.06 1.78 -7.90
C PHE A 185 4.43 1.07 -7.79
N GLN A 186 5.35 1.32 -8.71
CA GLN A 186 6.68 0.69 -8.69
C GLN A 186 7.52 1.08 -7.47
N ASN A 187 7.49 2.35 -7.06
CA ASN A 187 8.34 2.87 -5.97
C ASN A 187 7.71 2.75 -4.59
N TRP A 188 6.39 2.54 -4.51
CA TRP A 188 5.66 2.44 -3.24
C TRP A 188 6.21 1.32 -2.34
N HIS A 189 6.45 0.13 -2.90
CA HIS A 189 6.95 -0.99 -2.09
C HIS A 189 8.38 -0.76 -1.56
N LEU A 190 9.24 -0.10 -2.35
CA LEU A 190 10.59 0.26 -1.91
C LEU A 190 10.55 1.34 -0.83
N PHE A 191 9.65 2.31 -0.95
CA PHE A 191 9.47 3.35 0.06
C PHE A 191 9.14 2.74 1.43
N LEU A 192 8.20 1.81 1.48
CA LEU A 192 7.87 1.15 2.75
C LEU A 192 9.02 0.31 3.31
N ALA A 193 9.73 -0.42 2.44
CA ALA A 193 10.88 -1.21 2.85
C ALA A 193 11.99 -0.33 3.45
N SER A 194 12.30 0.81 2.81
CA SER A 194 13.32 1.76 3.27
C SER A 194 12.91 2.56 4.51
N ALA A 195 11.61 2.81 4.70
CA ALA A 195 11.09 3.51 5.87
C ALA A 195 11.00 2.61 7.13
N GLY A 196 11.41 1.33 7.05
CA GLY A 196 11.37 0.41 8.18
C GLY A 196 9.97 -0.07 8.56
N PHE A 197 8.95 0.24 7.73
CA PHE A 197 7.63 -0.36 7.87
C PHE A 197 7.74 -1.83 7.47
N HIS A 198 7.72 -2.73 8.46
CA HIS A 198 7.74 -4.15 8.22
C HIS A 198 6.52 -4.56 7.38
N SER A 199 6.74 -4.82 6.09
CA SER A 199 5.74 -5.26 5.12
C SER A 199 5.07 -6.60 5.46
N ALA A 200 5.59 -7.30 6.46
CA ALA A 200 4.99 -8.50 7.04
C ALA A 200 3.76 -8.21 7.93
N GLY A 201 3.56 -6.95 8.35
CA GLY A 201 2.34 -6.54 9.02
C GLY A 201 1.15 -6.60 8.07
N ILE A 202 0.15 -7.41 8.42
CA ILE A 202 -1.09 -7.60 7.65
C ILE A 202 -1.74 -6.27 7.24
N ASN A 203 -1.73 -5.25 8.11
CA ASN A 203 -2.22 -3.90 7.81
C ASN A 203 -1.47 -3.22 6.66
N MET A 204 -0.15 -3.39 6.59
CA MET A 204 0.67 -2.79 5.53
C MET A 204 0.49 -3.50 4.19
N GLN A 205 0.17 -4.79 4.20
CA GLN A 205 -0.18 -5.51 2.98
C GLN A 205 -1.47 -4.99 2.37
N ILE A 206 -2.50 -4.69 3.17
CA ILE A 206 -3.72 -4.05 2.66
C ILE A 206 -3.38 -2.72 2.00
N VAL A 207 -2.62 -1.86 2.68
CA VAL A 207 -2.24 -0.54 2.17
C VAL A 207 -1.54 -0.66 0.81
N ASN A 208 -0.64 -1.64 0.64
CA ASN A 208 0.01 -1.92 -0.64
C ASN A 208 -0.97 -2.27 -1.75
N VAL A 209 -1.91 -3.16 -1.45
CA VAL A 209 -2.89 -3.60 -2.44
C VAL A 209 -3.85 -2.48 -2.81
N CYS A 210 -4.31 -1.70 -1.83
CA CYS A 210 -5.17 -0.55 -2.07
C CYS A 210 -4.49 0.51 -2.94
N ILE A 211 -3.25 0.89 -2.63
CA ILE A 211 -2.52 1.89 -3.42
C ILE A 211 -2.26 1.39 -4.84
N GLY A 212 -1.89 0.11 -4.99
CA GLY A 212 -1.73 -0.49 -6.32
C GLY A 212 -3.03 -0.49 -7.13
N ALA A 213 -4.15 -0.86 -6.51
CA ALA A 213 -5.46 -0.81 -7.16
C ALA A 213 -5.83 0.61 -7.58
N VAL A 214 -5.63 1.61 -6.71
CA VAL A 214 -5.90 3.02 -7.03
C VAL A 214 -5.04 3.52 -8.19
N CYS A 215 -3.73 3.22 -8.20
CA CYS A 215 -2.84 3.63 -9.28
C CYS A 215 -3.23 3.00 -10.62
N TRP A 216 -3.61 1.71 -10.60
CA TRP A 216 -4.07 0.98 -11.77
C TRP A 216 -5.39 1.54 -12.31
N VAL A 217 -6.39 1.75 -11.45
CA VAL A 217 -7.69 2.34 -11.82
C VAL A 217 -7.51 3.73 -12.41
N TYR A 218 -6.66 4.57 -11.79
CA TYR A 218 -6.36 5.90 -12.33
C TYR A 218 -5.73 5.83 -13.73
N PHE A 219 -4.75 4.95 -13.91
CA PHE A 219 -4.08 4.76 -15.19
C PHE A 219 -5.06 4.34 -16.29
N THR A 220 -5.87 3.31 -16.05
CA THR A 220 -6.83 2.80 -17.04
C THR A 220 -7.96 3.80 -17.31
N SER A 221 -8.38 4.57 -16.31
CA SER A 221 -9.36 5.66 -16.49
C SER A 221 -8.84 6.74 -17.43
N CYS A 222 -7.58 7.18 -17.23
CA CYS A 222 -6.93 8.14 -18.12
C CYS A 222 -6.76 7.60 -19.54
N LEU A 223 -6.44 6.31 -19.67
CA LEU A 223 -6.27 5.66 -20.96
C LEU A 223 -7.60 5.56 -21.73
N VAL A 224 -8.68 5.13 -21.07
CA VAL A 224 -10.02 5.08 -21.69
C VAL A 224 -10.50 6.49 -22.06
N MET A 225 -10.35 7.47 -21.17
CA MET A 225 -10.68 8.88 -21.47
C MET A 225 -9.95 9.36 -22.72
N THR A 226 -8.64 9.08 -22.81
CA THR A 226 -7.81 9.52 -23.93
C THR A 226 -8.26 8.88 -25.24
N LEU A 227 -8.49 7.56 -25.25
CA LEU A 227 -8.88 6.83 -26.46
C LEU A 227 -10.28 7.18 -26.94
N GLU A 228 -11.23 7.34 -26.02
CA GLU A 228 -12.60 7.71 -26.40
C GLU A 228 -12.69 9.15 -26.91
N ASN A 229 -11.91 10.08 -26.36
CA ASN A 229 -11.86 11.47 -26.86
C ASN A 229 -11.08 11.61 -28.17
N LEU A 230 -10.20 10.67 -28.49
CA LEU A 230 -9.44 10.65 -29.76
C LEU A 230 -10.27 10.07 -30.91
N GLU A 231 -11.39 9.40 -30.59
CA GLU A 231 -12.25 8.63 -31.50
C GLU A 231 -11.48 7.52 -32.26
N ASP A 232 -12.17 6.71 -33.07
CA ASP A 232 -11.49 5.71 -33.90
C ASP A 232 -10.76 6.40 -35.07
N PRO A 233 -9.52 6.00 -35.38
CA PRO A 233 -8.80 6.60 -36.49
C PRO A 233 -9.51 6.28 -37.81
N LYS A 234 -9.36 7.16 -38.80
CA LYS A 234 -10.06 7.07 -40.10
C LYS A 234 -9.90 5.72 -40.81
N TRP A 235 -8.81 5.01 -40.56
CA TRP A 235 -8.53 3.68 -41.14
C TRP A 235 -9.23 2.51 -40.42
N LEU A 236 -9.82 2.75 -39.25
CA LEU A 236 -10.49 1.75 -38.41
C LEU A 236 -12.03 1.91 -38.39
N LEU A 237 -12.57 2.85 -39.18
CA LEU A 237 -13.99 3.24 -39.20
C LEU A 237 -14.93 2.04 -39.41
N VAL A 238 -15.48 1.51 -38.31
CA VAL A 238 -16.58 0.53 -38.33
C VAL A 238 -17.86 1.11 -37.72
N LEU A 239 -17.81 2.23 -36.99
CA LEU A 239 -18.98 2.79 -36.30
C LEU A 239 -19.05 4.32 -36.42
N GLN A 240 -20.27 4.85 -36.48
CA GLN A 240 -20.53 6.29 -36.51
C GLN A 240 -20.07 6.95 -35.18
N PRO A 241 -19.39 8.10 -35.21
CA PRO A 241 -18.96 8.80 -34.00
C PRO A 241 -20.17 9.25 -33.19
N THR A 242 -20.25 8.85 -31.92
CA THR A 242 -21.22 9.42 -30.99
C THR A 242 -20.66 10.71 -30.39
N PRO A 243 -21.41 11.82 -30.36
CA PRO A 243 -20.93 13.13 -29.90
C PRO A 243 -20.86 13.23 -28.36
N ARG A 244 -20.23 12.25 -27.70
CA ARG A 244 -20.05 12.23 -26.24
C ARG A 244 -18.57 12.41 -25.90
N SER A 245 -18.22 13.57 -25.37
CA SER A 245 -16.91 13.80 -24.78
C SER A 245 -16.81 13.10 -23.42
N TRP A 246 -15.78 12.29 -23.24
CA TRP A 246 -15.50 11.61 -21.99
C TRP A 246 -14.70 12.51 -21.06
N THR A 247 -15.25 12.77 -19.88
CA THR A 247 -14.50 13.42 -18.79
C THR A 247 -13.73 12.37 -17.98
N LEU A 248 -12.68 12.81 -17.27
CA LEU A 248 -11.92 11.90 -16.40
C LEU A 248 -12.81 11.24 -15.35
N THR A 249 -13.78 11.97 -14.78
CA THR A 249 -14.75 11.42 -13.82
C THR A 249 -15.65 10.37 -14.47
N SER A 250 -16.12 10.59 -15.70
CA SER A 250 -16.94 9.61 -16.44
C SER A 250 -16.15 8.31 -16.69
N SER A 251 -14.88 8.42 -17.09
CA SER A 251 -14.01 7.26 -17.27
C SER A 251 -13.72 6.54 -15.96
N PHE A 252 -13.48 7.28 -14.86
CA PHE A 252 -13.28 6.68 -13.54
C PHE A 252 -14.51 5.91 -13.05
N TYR A 253 -15.70 6.50 -13.22
CA TYR A 253 -16.97 5.84 -12.92
C TYR A 253 -17.13 4.55 -13.74
N PHE A 254 -16.88 4.61 -15.06
CA PHE A 254 -16.93 3.43 -15.91
C PHE A 254 -16.00 2.33 -15.41
N ILE A 255 -14.72 2.63 -15.17
CA ILE A 255 -13.74 1.64 -14.68
C ILE A 255 -14.18 1.04 -13.33
N MET A 256 -14.69 1.84 -12.40
CA MET A 256 -15.16 1.34 -11.09
C MET A 256 -16.38 0.43 -11.23
N VAL A 257 -17.38 0.81 -12.02
CA VAL A 257 -18.59 0.00 -12.28
C VAL A 257 -18.26 -1.30 -13.02
N THR A 258 -17.28 -1.26 -13.92
CA THR A 258 -16.83 -2.41 -14.70
C THR A 258 -16.01 -3.39 -13.85
N ILE A 259 -15.01 -2.91 -13.09
CA ILE A 259 -14.15 -3.78 -12.25
C ILE A 259 -14.93 -4.38 -11.08
N SER A 260 -15.92 -3.66 -10.54
CA SER A 260 -16.85 -4.18 -9.53
C SER A 260 -17.90 -5.15 -10.08
N THR A 261 -17.88 -5.41 -11.40
CA THR A 261 -18.82 -6.30 -12.10
C THR A 261 -20.30 -5.88 -12.02
N VAL A 262 -20.57 -4.61 -11.70
CA VAL A 262 -21.95 -4.08 -11.63
C VAL A 262 -22.52 -3.85 -13.04
N GLY A 263 -21.76 -3.16 -13.90
CA GLY A 263 -22.09 -3.03 -15.33
C GLY A 263 -23.45 -2.38 -15.65
N TYR A 264 -23.73 -1.16 -15.14
CA TYR A 264 -24.99 -0.45 -15.42
C TYR A 264 -25.28 -0.23 -16.91
N GLY A 265 -24.24 -0.11 -17.75
CA GLY A 265 -24.36 0.06 -19.20
C GLY A 265 -24.73 1.49 -19.64
N ASP A 266 -24.76 2.44 -18.71
CA ASP A 266 -24.99 3.87 -18.94
C ASP A 266 -23.79 4.56 -19.63
N LEU A 267 -22.57 4.13 -19.31
CA LEU A 267 -21.34 4.46 -20.03
C LEU A 267 -20.69 3.19 -20.58
N SER A 268 -20.31 3.22 -21.86
CA SER A 268 -19.57 2.14 -22.51
C SER A 268 -18.69 2.68 -23.64
N PRO A 269 -17.47 2.15 -23.82
CA PRO A 269 -16.55 2.61 -24.86
C PRO A 269 -17.12 2.33 -26.25
N SER A 270 -17.22 3.40 -27.03
CA SER A 270 -17.70 3.37 -28.40
C SER A 270 -16.59 2.97 -29.37
N THR A 271 -15.36 3.37 -29.08
CA THR A 271 -14.18 3.16 -29.94
C THR A 271 -13.68 1.72 -29.88
N VAL A 272 -13.14 1.22 -31.00
CA VAL A 272 -12.52 -0.12 -31.06
C VAL A 272 -11.33 -0.21 -30.09
N LEU A 273 -10.48 0.82 -30.07
CA LEU A 273 -9.31 0.85 -29.17
C LEU A 273 -9.72 0.97 -27.70
N GLY A 274 -10.73 1.79 -27.39
CA GLY A 274 -11.29 1.89 -26.05
C GLY A 274 -11.88 0.57 -25.56
N ARG A 275 -12.56 -0.19 -26.44
CA ARG A 275 -13.05 -1.54 -26.13
C ARG A 275 -11.93 -2.53 -25.88
N VAL A 276 -10.86 -2.52 -26.67
CA VAL A 276 -9.69 -3.38 -26.44
C VAL A 276 -9.06 -3.10 -25.08
N VAL A 277 -8.88 -1.82 -24.72
CA VAL A 277 -8.38 -1.42 -23.40
C VAL A 277 -9.33 -1.83 -22.29
N ALA A 278 -10.65 -1.69 -22.49
CA ALA A 278 -11.65 -2.13 -21.52
C ALA A 278 -11.57 -3.64 -21.28
N ILE A 279 -11.40 -4.47 -22.32
CA ILE A 279 -11.23 -5.94 -22.18
C ILE A 279 -10.01 -6.26 -21.31
N TRP A 280 -8.85 -5.68 -21.60
CA TRP A 280 -7.65 -5.88 -20.79
C TRP A 280 -7.83 -5.38 -19.35
N THR A 281 -8.53 -4.27 -19.18
CA THR A 281 -8.82 -3.70 -17.86
C THR A 281 -9.77 -4.58 -17.06
N ILE A 282 -10.75 -5.23 -17.69
CA ILE A 282 -11.65 -6.20 -17.05
C ILE A 282 -10.86 -7.41 -16.56
N LEU A 283 -10.03 -8.01 -17.42
CA LEU A 283 -9.23 -9.19 -17.08
C LEU A 283 -8.28 -8.92 -15.89
N GLY A 284 -7.53 -7.81 -15.96
CA GLY A 284 -6.62 -7.44 -14.86
C GLY A 284 -7.34 -6.92 -13.63
N GLY A 285 -8.40 -6.13 -13.82
CA GLY A 285 -9.14 -5.46 -12.77
C GLY A 285 -9.92 -6.42 -11.88
N ILE A 286 -10.61 -7.41 -12.45
CA ILE A 286 -11.34 -8.43 -11.67
C ILE A 286 -10.37 -9.23 -10.79
N ALA A 287 -9.22 -9.62 -11.34
CA ALA A 287 -8.20 -10.34 -10.58
C ALA A 287 -7.65 -9.50 -9.42
N ALA A 288 -7.32 -8.23 -9.67
CA ALA A 288 -6.83 -7.30 -8.66
C ALA A 288 -7.88 -7.00 -7.58
N PHE A 289 -9.14 -6.76 -7.98
CA PHE A 289 -10.25 -6.51 -7.07
C PHE A 289 -10.53 -7.72 -6.17
N SER A 290 -10.61 -8.92 -6.76
CA SER A 290 -10.80 -10.17 -6.01
C SER A 290 -9.69 -10.41 -5.01
N TYR A 291 -8.43 -10.16 -5.40
CA TYR A 291 -7.29 -10.27 -4.50
C TYR A 291 -7.38 -9.26 -3.33
N ALA A 292 -7.72 -8.00 -3.63
CA ALA A 292 -7.88 -6.95 -2.62
C ALA A 292 -8.96 -7.27 -1.59
N VAL A 293 -10.14 -7.70 -2.06
CA VAL A 293 -11.26 -8.09 -1.18
C VAL A 293 -10.89 -9.29 -0.31
N ASN A 294 -10.29 -10.34 -0.89
CA ASN A 294 -9.88 -11.51 -0.11
C ASN A 294 -8.83 -11.17 0.95
N LYS A 295 -7.88 -10.30 0.65
CA LYS A 295 -6.89 -9.83 1.64
C LYS A 295 -7.56 -9.05 2.76
N LEU A 296 -8.47 -8.14 2.44
CA LEU A 296 -9.26 -7.41 3.44
C LEU A 296 -10.05 -8.35 4.36
N LEU A 297 -10.69 -9.37 3.79
CA LEU A 297 -11.43 -10.38 4.55
C LEU A 297 -10.50 -11.21 5.44
N GLU A 298 -9.32 -11.58 4.96
CA GLU A 298 -8.30 -12.28 5.74
C GLU A 298 -7.88 -11.45 6.97
N VAL A 299 -7.60 -10.16 6.78
CA VAL A 299 -7.21 -9.25 7.88
C VAL A 299 -8.34 -9.09 8.90
N TYR A 300 -9.56 -8.89 8.40
CA TYR A 300 -10.74 -8.78 9.23
C TYR A 300 -10.97 -10.06 10.03
N GLY A 301 -10.76 -11.22 9.41
CA GLY A 301 -10.80 -12.54 10.06
C GLY A 301 -9.73 -12.72 11.13
N LEU A 302 -8.49 -12.31 10.87
CA LEU A 302 -7.36 -12.42 11.81
C LEU A 302 -7.52 -11.51 13.03
N THR A 303 -8.15 -10.34 12.84
CA THR A 303 -8.51 -9.45 13.96
C THR A 303 -9.58 -10.12 14.85
N ARG A 304 -10.57 -10.79 14.24
CA ARG A 304 -11.56 -11.58 14.97
C ARG A 304 -10.99 -12.82 15.65
N SER A 305 -9.95 -13.44 15.09
CA SER A 305 -9.31 -14.63 15.66
C SER A 305 -8.39 -14.33 16.84
N GLY A 306 -8.29 -13.07 17.29
CA GLY A 306 -7.42 -12.65 18.40
C GLY A 306 -5.93 -12.64 18.07
N ARG A 307 -5.52 -12.69 16.80
CA ARG A 307 -4.10 -12.61 16.40
C ARG A 307 -3.52 -11.19 16.41
N GLY A 308 -4.29 -10.21 16.90
CA GLY A 308 -3.88 -8.82 17.04
C GLY A 308 -2.79 -8.59 18.11
N ARG A 309 -2.47 -7.31 18.34
CA ARG A 309 -1.54 -6.85 19.37
C ARG A 309 -2.27 -5.89 20.30
N TYR A 310 -2.04 -6.04 21.60
CA TYR A 310 -2.46 -5.07 22.60
C TYR A 310 -1.39 -3.97 22.75
N SER A 311 -1.84 -2.72 22.88
CA SER A 311 -0.98 -1.57 23.14
C SER A 311 -1.56 -0.79 24.30
N LEU A 312 -0.81 -0.72 25.39
CA LEU A 312 -1.18 0.02 26.57
C LEU A 312 -1.35 1.51 26.24
N LYS A 313 -2.46 2.10 26.70
CA LYS A 313 -2.69 3.55 26.65
C LYS A 313 -2.05 4.18 27.90
N ARG A 314 -1.40 5.35 27.75
CA ARG A 314 -0.64 6.03 28.84
C ARG A 314 -1.37 6.22 30.17
N ARG A 315 -2.71 6.26 30.18
CA ARG A 315 -3.53 6.50 31.37
C ARG A 315 -4.11 5.22 31.98
N TYR A 316 -4.01 4.10 31.29
CA TYR A 316 -4.61 2.85 31.72
C TYR A 316 -3.54 1.92 32.30
N ARG A 317 -3.96 1.09 33.24
CA ARG A 317 -3.21 -0.06 33.75
C ARG A 317 -3.86 -1.32 33.18
N HIS A 318 -3.12 -2.40 33.04
CA HIS A 318 -3.71 -3.64 32.54
C HIS A 318 -3.27 -4.87 33.29
N ILE A 319 -4.20 -5.81 33.36
CA ILE A 319 -3.97 -7.15 33.87
C ILE A 319 -4.09 -8.17 32.74
N VAL A 320 -3.37 -9.27 32.87
CA VAL A 320 -3.37 -10.36 31.89
C VAL A 320 -4.00 -11.58 32.53
N VAL A 321 -5.04 -12.15 31.91
CA VAL A 321 -5.63 -13.42 32.31
C VAL A 321 -5.26 -14.48 31.28
N ALA A 322 -4.70 -15.59 31.73
CA ALA A 322 -4.21 -16.66 30.89
C ALA A 322 -4.45 -18.04 31.53
N GLY A 323 -4.11 -19.10 30.79
CA GLY A 323 -4.32 -20.49 31.20
C GLY A 323 -5.41 -21.13 30.35
N THR A 324 -6.23 -21.96 30.98
CA THR A 324 -7.27 -22.79 30.34
C THR A 324 -8.65 -22.59 30.98
N PRO A 325 -9.09 -21.34 31.28
CA PRO A 325 -10.37 -21.13 31.98
C PRO A 325 -11.58 -21.50 31.10
N SER A 326 -12.68 -21.88 31.75
CA SER A 326 -13.98 -22.03 31.10
C SER A 326 -14.60 -20.66 30.80
N THR A 327 -15.51 -20.60 29.82
CA THR A 327 -16.22 -19.37 29.47
C THR A 327 -17.00 -18.80 30.65
N GLU A 328 -17.65 -19.63 31.47
CA GLU A 328 -18.43 -19.17 32.62
C GLU A 328 -17.53 -18.51 33.67
N MET A 329 -16.37 -19.11 33.98
CA MET A 329 -15.43 -18.49 34.92
C MET A 329 -14.92 -17.12 34.43
N LEU A 330 -14.72 -16.96 33.12
CA LEU A 330 -14.32 -15.66 32.56
C LEU A 330 -15.44 -14.62 32.64
N LYS A 331 -16.70 -15.03 32.47
CA LYS A 331 -17.83 -14.13 32.65
C LYS A 331 -17.92 -13.68 34.10
N ASP A 332 -17.86 -14.63 35.04
CA ASP A 332 -17.92 -14.34 36.47
C ASP A 332 -16.77 -13.43 36.92
N PHE A 333 -15.55 -13.73 36.46
CA PHE A 333 -14.36 -12.91 36.72
C PHE A 333 -14.55 -11.48 36.21
N LEU A 334 -15.04 -11.32 34.99
CA LEU A 334 -15.24 -10.01 34.38
C LEU A 334 -16.39 -9.24 35.02
N SER A 335 -17.49 -9.91 35.38
CA SER A 335 -18.62 -9.27 36.07
C SER A 335 -18.25 -8.79 37.47
N GLU A 336 -17.35 -9.50 38.16
CA GLU A 336 -16.82 -9.10 39.47
C GLU A 336 -15.86 -7.90 39.34
N ILE A 337 -14.88 -7.99 38.44
CA ILE A 337 -13.86 -6.94 38.25
C ILE A 337 -14.46 -5.59 37.82
N TYR A 338 -15.52 -5.62 37.02
CA TYR A 338 -16.22 -4.42 36.54
C TYR A 338 -17.55 -4.19 37.26
N HIS A 339 -17.76 -4.79 38.43
CA HIS A 339 -18.96 -4.56 39.22
C HIS A 339 -19.06 -3.08 39.65
N SER A 340 -20.28 -2.57 39.83
CA SER A 340 -20.52 -1.16 40.21
C SER A 340 -19.85 -0.76 41.51
N ASP A 341 -19.69 -1.71 42.44
CA ASP A 341 -19.09 -1.48 43.75
C ASP A 341 -17.58 -1.22 43.67
N HIS A 342 -16.96 -1.57 42.54
CA HIS A 342 -15.55 -1.33 42.23
C HIS A 342 -15.37 -0.34 41.07
N ALA A 343 -16.38 0.49 40.78
CA ALA A 343 -16.35 1.40 39.64
C ALA A 343 -15.13 2.35 39.66
N ASP A 344 -14.84 2.95 40.83
CA ASP A 344 -13.73 3.90 40.99
C ASP A 344 -12.35 3.24 40.78
N ASP A 345 -12.15 2.03 41.33
CA ASP A 345 -10.88 1.29 41.23
C ASP A 345 -10.67 0.68 39.84
N SER A 346 -11.77 0.40 39.14
CA SER A 346 -11.74 -0.21 37.83
C SER A 346 -11.81 0.81 36.70
N GLU A 347 -11.88 2.14 36.92
CA GLU A 347 -11.99 3.16 35.85
C GLU A 347 -10.82 3.19 34.86
N ASP A 348 -9.61 2.82 35.29
CA ASP A 348 -8.39 2.84 34.49
C ASP A 348 -7.83 1.43 34.17
N LEU A 349 -8.53 0.37 34.55
CA LEU A 349 -8.16 -1.02 34.31
C LEU A 349 -8.57 -1.55 32.93
N GLU A 350 -7.64 -2.12 32.17
CA GLU A 350 -7.91 -2.91 30.97
C GLU A 350 -7.56 -4.39 31.22
N VAL A 351 -8.35 -5.31 30.67
CA VAL A 351 -8.17 -6.76 30.86
C VAL A 351 -7.77 -7.41 29.56
N VAL A 352 -6.59 -8.03 29.52
CA VAL A 352 -6.09 -8.77 28.36
C VAL A 352 -6.24 -10.26 28.61
N LEU A 353 -7.10 -10.91 27.83
CA LEU A 353 -7.34 -12.34 27.88
C LEU A 353 -6.46 -13.04 26.84
N LEU A 354 -5.56 -13.93 27.27
CA LEU A 354 -4.63 -14.66 26.40
C LEU A 354 -4.87 -16.17 26.47
N PHE A 355 -5.42 -16.76 25.39
CA PHE A 355 -5.75 -18.18 25.35
C PHE A 355 -5.27 -18.87 24.07
N PRO A 356 -5.00 -20.19 24.10
CA PRO A 356 -4.71 -20.95 22.90
C PRO A 356 -5.95 -20.95 22.00
N GLY A 357 -5.84 -20.40 20.79
CA GLY A 357 -7.01 -20.11 19.94
C GLY A 357 -7.55 -21.30 19.16
N GLN A 358 -7.65 -22.47 19.82
CA GLN A 358 -8.45 -23.60 19.38
C GLN A 358 -9.79 -23.72 20.13
N GLY A 359 -10.14 -22.77 21.01
CA GLY A 359 -11.33 -22.87 21.86
C GLY A 359 -12.56 -22.07 21.39
N SER A 360 -13.75 -22.65 21.58
CA SER A 360 -15.05 -21.95 21.56
C SER A 360 -15.11 -20.74 22.50
N VAL A 361 -14.27 -20.73 23.54
CA VAL A 361 -14.17 -19.67 24.55
C VAL A 361 -13.98 -18.29 23.91
N MET A 362 -13.08 -18.15 22.93
CA MET A 362 -12.86 -16.84 22.28
C MET A 362 -14.12 -16.33 21.58
N GLN A 363 -14.83 -17.21 20.88
CA GLN A 363 -16.08 -16.86 20.21
C GLN A 363 -17.15 -16.49 21.24
N SER A 364 -17.36 -17.32 22.25
CA SER A 364 -18.35 -17.08 23.31
C SER A 364 -18.07 -15.80 24.09
N MET A 365 -16.81 -15.49 24.40
CA MET A 365 -16.43 -14.23 25.04
C MET A 365 -16.69 -13.03 24.12
N SER A 366 -16.39 -13.16 22.82
CA SER A 366 -16.67 -12.10 21.86
C SER A 366 -18.18 -11.83 21.70
N GLU A 367 -19.01 -12.86 21.85
CA GLU A 367 -20.48 -12.76 21.83
C GLU A 367 -21.00 -12.14 23.14
N TYR A 368 -20.49 -12.56 24.29
CA TYR A 368 -20.81 -12.00 25.60
C TYR A 368 -20.52 -10.49 25.68
N LEU A 369 -19.35 -10.05 25.22
CA LEU A 369 -18.96 -8.63 25.19
C LEU A 369 -19.78 -7.78 24.19
N ARG A 370 -20.53 -8.40 23.28
CA ARG A 370 -21.41 -7.69 22.32
C ARG A 370 -22.83 -7.47 22.85
N GLN A 371 -23.22 -8.15 23.92
CA GLN A 371 -24.53 -7.98 24.54
C GLN A 371 -24.68 -6.55 25.07
N LYS A 372 -25.89 -5.99 25.01
CA LYS A 372 -26.16 -4.58 25.34
C LYS A 372 -25.72 -4.20 26.76
N GLU A 373 -25.85 -5.12 27.71
CA GLU A 373 -25.50 -4.94 29.12
C GLU A 373 -23.98 -4.76 29.31
N ASN A 374 -23.17 -5.46 28.51
CA ASN A 374 -21.70 -5.52 28.67
C ASN A 374 -20.94 -4.52 27.78
N VAL A 375 -21.64 -3.59 27.14
CA VAL A 375 -21.02 -2.62 26.19
C VAL A 375 -19.96 -1.76 26.88
N HIS A 376 -20.14 -1.47 28.18
CA HIS A 376 -19.17 -0.72 29.00
C HIS A 376 -17.82 -1.46 29.16
N MET A 377 -17.82 -2.79 29.09
CA MET A 377 -16.61 -3.63 29.19
C MET A 377 -15.92 -3.81 27.83
N ARG A 378 -16.68 -3.71 26.74
CA ARG A 378 -16.23 -4.04 25.38
C ARG A 378 -15.00 -3.23 24.92
N SER A 379 -14.88 -1.96 25.34
CA SER A 379 -13.73 -1.13 25.00
C SER A 379 -12.49 -1.38 25.87
N ARG A 380 -12.61 -2.25 26.89
CA ARG A 380 -11.63 -2.45 27.96
C ARG A 380 -11.12 -3.88 28.06
N VAL A 381 -11.87 -4.84 27.50
CA VAL A 381 -11.49 -6.26 27.46
C VAL A 381 -10.94 -6.61 26.08
N TYR A 382 -9.72 -7.13 26.04
CA TYR A 382 -9.01 -7.51 24.81
C TYR A 382 -8.77 -9.02 24.79
N THR A 383 -9.40 -9.73 23.85
CA THR A 383 -9.20 -11.18 23.66
C THR A 383 -8.13 -11.44 22.61
N LEU A 384 -7.05 -12.12 23.00
CA LEU A 384 -5.93 -12.48 22.14
C LEU A 384 -5.69 -14.00 22.14
N GLN A 385 -5.40 -14.52 20.96
CA GLN A 385 -4.92 -15.88 20.77
C GLN A 385 -3.41 -15.92 21.01
N GLY A 386 -2.95 -16.83 21.88
CA GLY A 386 -1.54 -17.07 22.12
C GLY A 386 -1.24 -17.86 23.40
N SER A 387 0.05 -17.97 23.74
CA SER A 387 0.55 -18.68 24.92
C SER A 387 1.55 -17.83 25.70
N LEU A 388 1.50 -17.89 27.03
CA LEU A 388 2.51 -17.24 27.89
C LEU A 388 3.91 -17.85 27.75
N LEU A 389 4.03 -19.03 27.13
CA LEU A 389 5.32 -19.68 26.90
C LEU A 389 6.08 -19.06 25.72
N GLU A 390 5.37 -18.37 24.83
CA GLU A 390 5.94 -17.80 23.61
C GLU A 390 6.35 -16.33 23.81
N ALA A 391 7.63 -16.02 23.60
CA ALA A 391 8.16 -14.67 23.77
C ALA A 391 7.56 -13.64 22.77
N ALA A 392 7.03 -14.10 21.63
CA ALA A 392 6.31 -13.25 20.68
C ALA A 392 4.94 -12.83 21.24
N ASP A 393 4.22 -13.74 21.90
CA ASP A 393 2.91 -13.47 22.47
C ASP A 393 3.02 -12.61 23.73
N MET A 394 4.04 -12.83 24.56
CA MET A 394 4.38 -11.97 25.69
C MET A 394 4.60 -10.50 25.26
N ARG A 395 5.25 -10.26 24.12
CA ARG A 395 5.39 -8.92 23.52
C ARG A 395 4.07 -8.37 23.00
N ARG A 396 3.20 -9.23 22.45
CA ARG A 396 1.89 -8.83 21.90
C ARG A 396 0.92 -8.38 22.98
N ILE A 397 0.99 -8.94 24.20
CA ILE A 397 0.14 -8.57 25.34
C ILE A 397 0.71 -7.42 26.18
N GLY A 398 1.90 -6.91 25.85
CA GLY A 398 2.56 -5.89 26.67
C GLY A 398 2.95 -6.41 28.07
N ALA A 399 3.45 -7.64 28.16
CA ALA A 399 3.72 -8.32 29.44
C ALA A 399 4.67 -7.57 30.39
N THR A 400 5.59 -6.75 29.86
CA THR A 400 6.51 -5.94 30.66
C THR A 400 5.81 -4.83 31.47
N GLN A 401 4.65 -4.38 31.02
CA GLN A 401 3.91 -3.26 31.61
C GLN A 401 2.67 -3.73 32.38
N ALA A 402 2.38 -5.04 32.36
CA ALA A 402 1.24 -5.62 33.04
C ALA A 402 1.41 -5.49 34.55
N GLU A 403 0.35 -5.04 35.23
CA GLU A 403 0.31 -4.89 36.69
C GLU A 403 0.26 -6.26 37.38
N ALA A 404 -0.57 -7.16 36.83
CA ALA A 404 -0.71 -8.51 37.35
C ALA A 404 -1.03 -9.55 36.26
N PHE A 405 -0.66 -10.79 36.53
CA PHE A 405 -1.01 -11.98 35.74
C PHE A 405 -1.89 -12.90 36.57
N PHE A 406 -3.06 -13.24 36.03
CA PHE A 406 -3.95 -14.28 36.54
C PHE A 406 -3.77 -15.53 35.70
N ILE A 407 -3.24 -16.60 36.29
CA ILE A 407 -3.08 -17.90 35.63
C ILE A 407 -4.14 -18.84 36.19
N VAL A 408 -5.05 -19.23 35.31
CA VAL A 408 -6.32 -19.84 35.70
C VAL A 408 -6.45 -21.24 35.06
N PRO A 409 -6.74 -22.28 35.85
CA PRO A 409 -6.90 -23.66 35.38
C PRO A 409 -8.27 -23.90 34.76
N SER A 410 -8.40 -25.04 34.09
CA SER A 410 -9.70 -25.58 33.69
C SER A 410 -10.30 -26.37 34.85
N ILE A 411 -11.37 -25.88 35.47
CA ILE A 411 -12.05 -26.59 36.59
C ILE A 411 -12.44 -28.01 36.20
N PHE A 412 -12.79 -28.24 34.93
CA PHE A 412 -13.26 -29.52 34.41
C PHE A 412 -12.15 -30.31 33.70
N SER A 413 -10.88 -30.04 34.01
CA SER A 413 -9.76 -30.80 33.42
C SER A 413 -9.85 -32.28 33.76
N SER A 414 -9.69 -33.15 32.75
CA SER A 414 -9.61 -34.60 32.94
C SER A 414 -8.35 -35.03 33.69
N ASN A 415 -7.31 -34.19 33.68
CA ASN A 415 -6.06 -34.42 34.40
C ASN A 415 -5.63 -33.14 35.16
N PRO A 416 -6.10 -32.98 36.41
CA PRO A 416 -5.79 -31.81 37.24
C PRO A 416 -4.29 -31.63 37.51
N VAL A 417 -3.53 -32.73 37.60
CA VAL A 417 -2.09 -32.69 37.87
C VAL A 417 -1.33 -32.09 36.69
N GLN A 418 -1.70 -32.48 35.47
CA GLN A 418 -1.10 -31.94 34.26
C GLN A 418 -1.45 -30.45 34.09
N ASP A 419 -2.71 -30.06 34.33
CA ASP A 419 -3.15 -28.67 34.21
C ASP A 419 -2.43 -27.75 35.21
N ASP A 420 -2.24 -28.20 36.46
CA ASP A 420 -1.43 -27.50 37.45
C ASP A 420 0.03 -27.39 37.02
N THR A 421 0.62 -28.48 36.50
CA THR A 421 2.00 -28.48 36.01
C THR A 421 2.18 -27.48 34.88
N GLU A 422 1.26 -27.42 33.92
CA GLU A 422 1.28 -26.43 32.85
C GLU A 422 1.16 -24.99 33.37
N ASN A 423 0.29 -24.77 34.36
CA ASN A 423 0.14 -23.46 35.01
C ASN A 423 1.41 -23.02 35.75
N LEU A 424 2.10 -23.94 36.43
CA LEU A 424 3.40 -23.66 37.05
C LEU A 424 4.44 -23.25 36.01
N VAL A 425 4.51 -23.95 34.87
CA VAL A 425 5.42 -23.56 33.76
C VAL A 425 5.08 -22.17 33.21
N ARG A 426 3.79 -21.81 33.11
CA ARG A 426 3.36 -20.45 32.74
C ARG A 426 3.83 -19.41 33.76
N VAL A 427 3.77 -19.70 35.06
CA VAL A 427 4.30 -18.82 36.13
C VAL A 427 5.79 -18.56 35.93
N PHE A 428 6.59 -19.61 35.68
CA PHE A 428 8.03 -19.46 35.45
C PHE A 428 8.33 -18.64 34.19
N SER A 429 7.56 -18.84 33.11
CA SER A 429 7.70 -18.04 31.89
C SER A 429 7.43 -16.56 32.14
N VAL A 430 6.36 -16.24 32.89
CA VAL A 430 6.03 -14.87 33.29
C VAL A 430 7.14 -14.28 34.16
N ARG A 431 7.59 -14.99 35.19
CA ARG A 431 8.62 -14.49 36.10
C ARG A 431 9.95 -14.24 35.39
N ARG A 432 10.30 -15.07 34.41
CA ARG A 432 11.47 -14.87 33.55
C ARG A 432 11.35 -13.62 32.67
N TYR A 433 10.14 -13.31 32.21
CA TYR A 433 9.89 -12.19 31.31
C TYR A 433 9.67 -10.85 32.04
N ASN A 434 8.98 -10.88 33.18
CA ASN A 434 8.68 -9.76 34.05
C ASN A 434 8.84 -10.20 35.53
N PRO A 435 10.03 -10.03 36.13
CA PRO A 435 10.29 -10.47 37.50
C PRO A 435 9.44 -9.79 38.56
N THR A 436 9.08 -8.52 38.34
CA THR A 436 8.40 -7.66 39.31
C THR A 436 6.88 -7.75 39.26
N ALA A 437 6.31 -8.37 38.21
CA ALA A 437 4.87 -8.51 38.09
C ALA A 437 4.28 -9.33 39.24
N ARG A 438 3.07 -8.93 39.69
CA ARG A 438 2.26 -9.73 40.60
C ARG A 438 1.68 -10.92 39.84
N ILE A 439 1.90 -12.14 40.32
CA ILE A 439 1.37 -13.35 39.69
C ILE A 439 0.40 -14.00 40.68
N ILE A 440 -0.84 -14.20 40.24
CA ILE A 440 -1.91 -14.88 40.97
C ILE A 440 -2.21 -16.15 40.19
N VAL A 441 -1.97 -17.30 40.80
CA VAL A 441 -2.21 -18.61 40.17
C VAL A 441 -3.22 -19.38 40.99
N LEU A 442 -4.18 -19.98 40.30
CA LEU A 442 -5.12 -20.93 40.88
C LEU A 442 -4.65 -22.35 40.52
N LEU A 443 -4.60 -23.23 41.52
CA LEU A 443 -4.16 -24.62 41.38
C LEU A 443 -5.28 -25.54 41.86
N HIS A 444 -5.41 -26.71 41.24
CA HIS A 444 -6.33 -27.77 41.66
C HIS A 444 -5.91 -28.40 42.98
N LYS A 445 -4.61 -28.69 43.13
CA LYS A 445 -4.07 -29.39 44.31
C LYS A 445 -3.23 -28.46 45.16
N ALA A 446 -3.45 -28.53 46.48
CA ALA A 446 -2.66 -27.78 47.46
C ALA A 446 -1.17 -28.18 47.44
N GLU A 447 -0.88 -29.46 47.15
CA GLU A 447 0.48 -30.03 47.10
C GLU A 447 1.41 -29.26 46.15
N HIS A 448 0.87 -28.78 45.02
CA HIS A 448 1.65 -28.08 43.99
C HIS A 448 2.02 -26.65 44.39
N LYS A 449 1.42 -26.12 45.46
CA LYS A 449 1.80 -24.81 46.02
C LYS A 449 3.23 -24.83 46.57
N ASP A 450 3.67 -25.96 47.12
CA ASP A 450 4.98 -26.06 47.77
C ASP A 450 6.14 -25.94 46.76
N ILE A 451 5.89 -26.31 45.49
CA ILE A 451 6.83 -26.16 44.37
C ILE A 451 7.14 -24.68 44.10
N LEU A 452 6.13 -23.81 44.21
CA LEU A 452 6.33 -22.37 44.06
C LEU A 452 7.15 -21.81 45.22
N GLY A 453 6.89 -22.29 46.45
CA GLY A 453 7.61 -21.83 47.64
C GLY A 453 9.11 -22.14 47.58
N SER A 454 9.47 -23.36 47.18
CA SER A 454 10.88 -23.80 47.15
C SER A 454 11.72 -23.11 46.07
N GLU A 455 11.16 -22.88 44.87
CA GLU A 455 11.87 -22.19 43.79
C GLU A 455 11.84 -20.66 43.89
N MET A 456 10.78 -20.05 44.43
CA MET A 456 10.78 -18.60 44.72
C MET A 456 11.83 -18.23 45.77
N LEU A 457 12.14 -19.15 46.69
CA LEU A 457 13.20 -19.00 47.69
C LEU A 457 14.61 -19.24 47.12
N SER A 458 14.77 -20.06 46.08
CA SER A 458 16.07 -20.33 45.44
C SER A 458 16.46 -19.30 44.37
N GLY A 459 15.47 -18.62 43.77
CA GLY A 459 15.68 -17.53 42.81
C GLY A 459 15.91 -16.14 43.43
N ALA A 460 15.75 -16.01 44.75
CA ALA A 460 16.14 -14.81 45.48
C ALA A 460 17.66 -14.86 45.75
N SER A 461 18.47 -14.53 44.75
CA SER A 461 19.88 -14.21 45.00
C SER A 461 19.95 -12.95 45.87
N PRO A 462 20.74 -12.93 46.95
CA PRO A 462 21.00 -11.73 47.73
C PRO A 462 22.00 -10.87 46.95
N ASP A 463 21.53 -9.85 46.26
CA ASP A 463 22.34 -8.70 45.82
C ASP A 463 21.57 -7.40 46.05
#